data_AF-A0A430UG46-F1
#
_entry.id   AF-A0A430UG46-F1
#
_cell.length_a   1.000
_cell.length_b   1.000
_cell.length_c   1.000
_cell.angle_alpha   90.00
_cell.angle_beta   90.00
_cell.angle_gamma   90.00
#
_symmetry.space_group_name_H-M   'P 1'
#
loop_
_entity.id
_entity.type
_entity.pdbx_description
1 polymer ?
#
loop_
_entity_poly.entity_id
_entity_poly.type
_entity_poly.pdbx_seq_one_letter_code
_entity_poly.pdbx_strand_id
1 'polypeptide(L)' 'VCPQSLPGEAAYVLTKATFENLATLRQAVAAARNTSLENAVRFVGGSIPYHEGALRYFREAGALK' A
#
# COMPACT_ATOMS: atom_id res chain seq x y z
N VAL A 1 0.76 6.83 -5.97
CA VAL A 1 -0.14 6.79 -7.15
C VAL A 1 0.54 5.96 -8.24
N CYS A 2 -0.21 5.25 -9.08
CA CYS A 2 0.30 4.47 -10.21
C CYS A 2 -0.71 4.52 -11.38
N PRO A 3 -0.29 4.28 -12.63
CA PRO A 3 -1.22 4.18 -13.76
C PRO A 3 -2.19 3.02 -13.60
N GLN A 4 -3.42 3.16 -14.09
CA GLN A 4 -4.41 2.07 -14.10
C GLN A 4 -3.95 0.86 -14.94
N SER A 5 -3.09 1.08 -15.92
CA SER A 5 -2.55 0.03 -16.80
C SER A 5 -1.44 -0.81 -16.14
N LEU A 6 -1.04 -0.49 -14.91
CA LEU A 6 -0.06 -1.32 -14.19
C LEU A 6 -0.66 -2.72 -13.96
N PRO A 7 0.08 -3.81 -14.24
CA PRO A 7 -0.44 -5.15 -13.96
C PRO A 7 -0.83 -5.32 -12.49
N GLY A 8 -1.99 -5.96 -12.24
CA GLY A 8 -2.50 -6.26 -10.90
C GLY A 8 -1.46 -6.88 -9.98
N GLU A 9 -0.74 -7.88 -10.49
CA GLU A 9 0.29 -8.58 -9.74
C GLU A 9 1.49 -7.69 -9.40
N ALA A 10 1.90 -6.79 -10.30
CA ALA A 10 2.98 -5.85 -10.02
C ALA A 10 2.61 -4.91 -8.87
N ALA A 11 1.38 -4.37 -8.88
CA ALA A 11 0.89 -3.53 -7.78
C ALA A 11 0.80 -4.31 -6.45
N TYR A 12 0.37 -5.57 -6.48
CA TYR A 12 0.33 -6.45 -5.31
C TYR A 12 1.74 -6.65 -4.73
N VAL A 13 2.70 -7.10 -5.55
CA VAL A 13 4.08 -7.37 -5.12
C VAL A 13 4.76 -6.11 -4.59
N LEU A 14 4.60 -4.97 -5.28
CA LEU A 14 5.18 -3.69 -4.81
C LEU A 14 4.60 -3.26 -3.46
N THR A 15 3.28 -3.38 -3.30
CA THR A 15 2.63 -3.05 -2.03
C THR A 15 3.12 -3.98 -0.93
N LYS A 16 3.11 -5.30 -1.17
CA LYS A 16 3.59 -6.30 -0.22
C LYS A 16 5.02 -6.06 0.22
N ALA A 17 5.94 -5.91 -0.75
CA ALA A 17 7.35 -5.65 -0.46
C ALA A 17 7.54 -4.38 0.38
N THR A 18 6.75 -3.34 0.13
CA THR A 18 6.82 -2.09 0.89
C THR A 18 6.40 -2.29 2.35
N PHE A 19 5.25 -2.92 2.58
CA PHE A 19 4.66 -3.04 3.92
C PHE A 19 5.29 -4.17 4.77
N GLU A 20 5.87 -5.20 4.13
CA GLU A 20 6.64 -6.24 4.84
C GLU A 20 8.06 -5.76 5.24
N ASN A 21 8.57 -4.68 4.63
CA ASN A 21 9.88 -4.12 4.91
C ASN A 21 9.83 -2.70 5.52
N LEU A 22 8.76 -2.37 6.28
CA LEU A 22 8.57 -1.02 6.83
C LEU A 22 9.72 -0.55 7.73
N ALA A 23 10.39 -1.44 8.44
CA ALA A 23 11.53 -1.08 9.28
C ALA A 23 12.64 -0.43 8.45
N THR A 24 13.01 -1.05 7.33
CA THR A 24 13.98 -0.54 6.37
C THR A 24 13.52 0.79 5.76
N LEU A 25 12.26 0.90 5.35
CA LEU A 25 11.70 2.13 4.80
C LEU A 25 11.77 3.30 5.79
N ARG A 26 11.41 3.05 7.05
CA ARG A 26 11.42 4.06 8.14
C ARG A 26 12.83 4.50 8.51
N GLN A 27 13.82 3.62 8.40
CA GLN A 27 15.23 3.96 8.60
C GLN A 27 15.79 4.79 7.44
N ALA A 28 15.35 4.53 6.22
CA ALA A 28 15.85 5.24 5.04
C ALA A 28 15.43 6.72 4.99
N VAL A 29 14.22 7.04 5.45
CA VAL A 29 13.70 8.42 5.42
C VAL A 29 12.78 8.72 6.60
N ALA A 30 13.10 9.78 7.36
CA ALA A 30 12.36 10.17 8.56
C ALA A 30 10.85 10.43 8.31
N ALA A 31 10.48 10.88 7.11
CA ALA A 31 9.09 11.11 6.73
C ALA A 31 8.24 9.82 6.69
N ALA A 32 8.86 8.65 6.51
CA ALA A 32 8.16 7.36 6.48
C ALA A 32 7.73 6.86 7.88
N ARG A 33 8.06 7.58 8.97
CA ARG A 33 7.69 7.20 10.34
C ARG A 33 6.19 6.91 10.53
N ASN A 34 5.34 7.59 9.77
CA ASN A 34 3.90 7.44 9.84
C ASN A 34 3.33 6.43 8.82
N THR A 35 4.15 5.77 8.02
CA THR A 35 3.68 4.73 7.10
C THR A 35 3.22 3.51 7.90
N SER A 36 1.93 3.20 7.85
CA SER A 36 1.30 2.04 8.50
C SER A 36 0.15 1.52 7.64
N LEU A 37 -0.25 0.27 7.86
CA LEU A 37 -1.40 -0.32 7.17
C LEU A 37 -2.68 0.51 7.40
N GLU A 38 -2.93 0.91 8.65
CA GLU A 38 -4.07 1.77 9.00
C GLU A 38 -4.05 3.08 8.21
N ASN A 39 -2.91 3.79 8.19
CA ASN A 39 -2.80 5.06 7.49
C ASN A 39 -2.92 4.90 5.97
N ALA A 40 -2.44 3.78 5.42
CA ALA A 40 -2.45 3.52 3.99
C ALA A 40 -3.87 3.33 3.42
N VAL A 41 -4.83 2.88 4.25
CA VAL A 41 -6.19 2.56 3.81
C VAL A 41 -7.23 3.63 4.16
N ARG A 42 -6.85 4.68 4.91
CA ARG A 42 -7.76 5.76 5.36
C ARG A 42 -8.53 6.47 4.24
N PHE A 43 -7.99 6.49 3.03
CA PHE A 43 -8.59 7.19 1.90
C PHE A 43 -9.13 6.25 0.81
N VAL A 44 -9.27 4.96 1.14
CA VAL A 44 -9.99 4.02 0.26
C VAL A 44 -11.44 4.48 0.11
N GLY A 45 -11.91 4.56 -1.14
CA GLY A 45 -13.22 5.16 -1.47
C GLY A 45 -13.20 6.67 -1.68
N GLY A 46 -12.03 7.31 -1.59
CA GLY A 46 -11.84 8.72 -1.93
C GLY A 46 -11.85 9.00 -3.44
N SER A 47 -11.37 10.19 -3.81
CA SER A 47 -11.40 10.70 -5.19
C SER A 47 -10.44 9.99 -6.16
N ILE A 48 -9.37 9.37 -5.64
CA ILE A 48 -8.43 8.59 -6.45
C ILE A 48 -8.65 7.11 -6.13
N PRO A 49 -9.05 6.29 -7.11
CA PRO A 49 -9.24 4.86 -6.88
C PRO A 49 -7.91 4.18 -6.55
N TYR A 50 -7.98 3.20 -5.67
CA TYR A 50 -6.84 2.35 -5.36
C TYR A 50 -6.69 1.30 -6.44
N HIS A 51 -5.45 0.87 -6.66
CA HIS A 51 -5.19 -0.24 -7.58
C HIS A 51 -5.67 -1.57 -6.98
N GLU A 52 -6.33 -2.41 -7.79
CA GLU A 52 -6.87 -3.72 -7.37
C GLU A 52 -5.83 -4.60 -6.66
N GLY A 53 -4.60 -4.65 -7.19
CA GLY A 53 -3.50 -5.39 -6.58
C GLY A 53 -3.12 -4.89 -5.18
N ALA A 54 -3.15 -3.58 -4.94
CA ALA A 54 -2.91 -3.01 -3.61
C ALA A 54 -4.07 -3.32 -2.65
N LEU A 55 -5.32 -3.21 -3.12
CA LEU A 55 -6.50 -3.58 -2.35
C LEU A 55 -6.48 -5.04 -1.92
N ARG A 56 -6.07 -5.96 -2.82
CA ARG A 56 -5.87 -7.37 -2.49
C ARG A 56 -4.90 -7.55 -1.32
N TYR A 57 -3.72 -6.95 -1.37
CA TYR A 57 -2.75 -7.02 -0.28
C TYR A 57 -3.32 -6.46 1.04
N PHE A 58 -3.96 -5.28 1.00
CA PHE A 58 -4.51 -4.67 2.22
C PHE A 58 -5.64 -5.50 2.86
N ARG A 59 -6.44 -6.22 2.06
CA ARG A 59 -7.42 -7.18 2.60
C ARG A 59 -6.74 -8.39 3.23
N GLU A 60 -5.75 -8.98 2.56
CA GLU A 60 -4.96 -10.11 3.11
C GLU A 60 -4.24 -9.73 4.41
N ALA A 61 -3.73 -8.49 4.49
CA ALA A 61 -3.08 -7.94 5.68
C ALA A 61 -4.06 -7.51 6.79
N GLY A 62 -5.37 -7.68 6.59
CA GLY A 62 -6.42 -7.34 7.56
C GLY A 62 -6.66 -5.84 7.75
N ALA A 63 -6.09 -5.00 6.87
CA ALA A 63 -6.23 -3.54 6.93
C ALA A 63 -7.56 -3.06 6.32
N LEU A 64 -8.09 -3.80 5.35
CA LEU A 64 -9.40 -3.56 4.74
C LEU A 64 -10.34 -4.73 5.03
N LYS A 65 -11.54 -4.42 5.52
CA LYS A 65 -12.65 -5.35 5.69
C LYS A 65 -13.63 -5.25 4.53
#